data_AF-A0ABD2YKW7-F1
#
_entry.id   AF-A0ABD2YKW7-F1
#
_cell.length_a   1.000
_cell.length_b   1.000
_cell.length_c   1.000
_cell.angle_alpha   90.00
_cell.angle_beta   90.00
_cell.angle_gamma   90.00
#
_symmetry.space_group_name_H-M   'P 1'
#
loop_
_entity.id
_entity.type
_entity.pdbx_description
1 polymer ?
#
loop_
_entity_poly.entity_id
_entity_poly.type
_entity_poly.pdbx_seq_one_letter_code
_entity_poly.pdbx_strand_id
1 'polypeptide(L)'
;MKLRLRSQRVVQDSSVAGEAEVDEGLRESCWSNMPSELLREVLMKIEESESKWPLRKNVVACAGVCRGWREIMTEVVKTPQVSGKITFPISVKQPGPRDSLLQCFIKRNQSSQTYHLYLSLSQALADDGKFLLAARRCRRPTCTDYIISLHTDVMSKGSKTYIGKLRSNFLGTKFVVYDALPPHAGNRMAKSRSTRLVAKNVSPRIPAGNYPVAHISYELNVLGARGPRRMHCVMDPIPASSIEPGGVAPTPIDFPISNADYFPLFRSKSIQFEKSTSGPLDDQTEGSLVLRNKSPRWHEQLQCWCLNFHGRVTVASVKNFQLVASPENGQPGPEHEKVIVQFGKVGKDVFTMDYRYPISAFQAFAICLSSFDTKIACE
;
A
#
# COMPACT_ATOMS: atom_id res chain seq x y z
N MET A 1 48.45 -8.27 27.50
CA MET A 1 49.54 -7.33 27.81
C MET A 1 50.52 -7.34 26.63
N LYS A 2 51.04 -6.17 26.25
CA LYS A 2 51.96 -5.87 25.12
C LYS A 2 53.01 -6.96 24.78
N LEU A 3 53.33 -7.07 23.48
CA LEU A 3 54.67 -6.91 22.89
C LEU A 3 54.49 -6.77 21.36
N ARG A 4 54.43 -5.56 20.79
CA ARG A 4 55.54 -4.65 20.43
C ARG A 4 56.64 -5.30 19.60
N LEU A 5 56.56 -5.12 18.28
CA LEU A 5 57.74 -4.93 17.43
C LEU A 5 57.90 -3.42 17.16
N ARG A 6 59.07 -2.88 17.50
CA ARG A 6 59.59 -1.61 16.98
C ARG A 6 60.71 -1.98 16.02
N SER A 7 60.75 -1.34 14.86
CA SER A 7 62.03 -0.98 14.23
C SER A 7 61.95 0.48 13.79
N GLN A 8 63.10 1.12 13.64
CA GLN A 8 63.24 2.58 13.75
C GLN A 8 63.07 3.32 12.42
N ARG A 9 62.66 4.59 12.53
CA ARG A 9 62.86 5.60 11.49
C ARG A 9 64.35 5.91 11.34
N VAL A 10 64.79 6.14 10.11
CA VAL A 10 65.77 7.18 9.76
C VAL A 10 65.13 8.05 8.67
N VAL A 11 65.47 9.33 8.63
CA VAL A 11 64.80 10.41 7.87
C VAL A 11 65.88 11.29 7.21
N GLN A 12 65.48 12.11 6.22
CA GLN A 12 66.27 13.10 5.45
C GLN A 12 67.06 12.53 4.24
N ASP A 13 67.25 13.21 3.10
CA ASP A 13 66.64 14.44 2.49
C ASP A 13 67.13 14.53 1.00
N SER A 14 66.60 15.32 0.05
CA SER A 14 65.36 16.12 -0.10
C SER A 14 65.19 16.58 -1.58
N SER A 15 64.02 17.13 -1.97
CA SER A 15 63.73 17.89 -3.22
C SER A 15 63.75 17.09 -4.55
N VAL A 16 63.06 17.47 -5.65
CA VAL A 16 62.33 18.70 -6.07
C VAL A 16 60.93 18.33 -6.64
N ALA A 17 60.01 19.30 -6.64
CA ALA A 17 58.61 19.14 -7.07
C ALA A 17 58.40 18.85 -8.57
N GLY A 18 57.31 18.13 -8.84
CA GLY A 18 56.58 18.15 -10.11
C GLY A 18 55.08 18.19 -9.79
N GLU A 19 54.49 19.38 -9.79
CA GLU A 19 53.07 19.57 -9.52
C GLU A 19 52.25 19.06 -10.71
N ALA A 20 51.74 17.83 -10.59
CA ALA A 20 50.58 17.41 -11.35
C ALA A 20 49.34 17.81 -10.53
N GLU A 21 48.76 18.97 -10.84
CA GLU A 21 47.42 19.32 -10.37
C GLU A 21 46.45 18.23 -10.87
N VAL A 22 46.05 17.35 -9.95
CA VAL A 22 44.88 16.51 -10.17
C VAL A 22 43.68 17.44 -10.03
N ASP A 23 43.19 17.90 -11.18
CA ASP A 23 41.89 18.55 -11.29
C ASP A 23 40.80 17.58 -10.82
N GLU A 24 40.54 17.56 -9.50
CA GLU A 24 39.28 17.07 -8.91
C GLU A 24 38.12 18.04 -9.20
N GLY A 25 38.11 18.62 -10.41
CA GLY A 25 36.93 19.18 -11.04
C GLY A 25 35.81 18.15 -10.95
N LEU A 26 34.83 18.47 -10.12
CA LEU A 26 33.63 17.67 -9.86
C LEU A 26 33.13 17.04 -11.15
N ARG A 27 33.31 15.72 -11.31
CA ARG A 27 32.62 14.94 -12.34
C ARG A 27 31.14 14.84 -11.97
N GLU A 28 30.43 15.97 -12.09
CA GLU A 28 28.99 15.96 -12.28
C GLU A 28 28.71 14.98 -13.40
N SER A 29 27.90 13.96 -13.11
CA SER A 29 27.65 12.92 -14.09
C SER A 29 27.07 13.56 -15.35
N CYS A 30 27.51 13.13 -16.55
CA CYS A 30 26.98 13.66 -17.80
C CYS A 30 25.43 13.53 -17.91
N TRP A 31 24.86 12.58 -17.16
CA TRP A 31 23.43 12.36 -16.97
C TRP A 31 22.70 13.40 -16.10
N SER A 32 23.43 14.16 -15.28
CA SER A 32 22.91 15.30 -14.50
C SER A 32 22.63 16.51 -15.39
N ASN A 33 23.42 16.67 -16.46
CA ASN A 33 23.39 17.83 -17.36
C ASN A 33 22.68 17.51 -18.71
N MET A 34 21.95 16.39 -18.77
CA MET A 34 21.13 16.00 -19.92
C MET A 34 19.85 16.87 -19.98
N PRO A 35 19.48 17.43 -21.14
CA PRO A 35 18.21 18.14 -21.32
C PRO A 35 17.01 17.30 -20.85
N SER A 36 16.04 17.95 -20.19
CA SER A 36 14.88 17.30 -19.56
C SER A 36 14.03 16.50 -20.54
N GLU A 37 14.01 16.92 -21.81
CA GLU A 37 13.23 16.34 -22.90
C GLU A 37 13.87 15.02 -23.35
N LEU A 38 15.19 15.02 -23.57
CA LEU A 38 15.95 13.83 -23.92
C LEU A 38 15.97 12.82 -22.77
N LEU A 39 16.12 13.30 -21.53
CA LEU A 39 16.03 12.46 -20.35
C LEU A 39 14.64 11.81 -20.23
N ARG A 40 13.56 12.57 -20.48
CA ARG A 40 12.19 12.04 -20.54
C ARG A 40 12.02 10.98 -21.62
N GLU A 41 12.53 11.19 -22.82
CA GLU A 41 12.50 10.16 -23.88
C GLU A 41 13.22 8.87 -23.50
N VAL A 42 14.40 8.97 -22.88
CA VAL A 42 15.14 7.80 -22.39
C VAL A 42 14.33 7.06 -21.30
N LEU A 43 13.77 7.78 -20.33
CA LEU A 43 12.99 7.19 -19.25
C LEU A 43 11.65 6.58 -19.74
N MET A 44 11.01 7.15 -20.77
CA MET A 44 9.84 6.55 -21.41
C MET A 44 10.20 5.22 -22.09
N LYS A 45 11.29 5.16 -22.87
CA LYS A 45 11.77 3.92 -23.50
C LYS A 45 12.12 2.83 -22.47
N ILE A 46 12.62 3.20 -21.28
CA ILE A 46 12.86 2.27 -20.17
C ILE A 46 11.54 1.75 -19.57
N GLU A 47 10.54 2.61 -19.34
CA GLU A 47 9.21 2.19 -18.84
C GLU A 47 8.46 1.25 -19.82
N GLU A 48 8.62 1.48 -21.12
CA GLU A 48 8.02 0.66 -22.19
C GLU A 48 8.69 -0.71 -22.32
N SER A 49 10.03 -0.75 -22.33
CA SER A 49 10.79 -1.99 -22.45
C SER A 49 10.68 -2.87 -21.20
N GLU A 50 10.60 -2.28 -20.01
CA GLU A 50 10.50 -3.02 -18.74
C GLU A 50 9.05 -3.21 -18.28
N SER A 51 8.29 -4.06 -18.97
CA SER A 51 6.88 -4.31 -18.61
C SER A 51 6.69 -5.16 -17.34
N LYS A 52 7.63 -6.04 -16.97
CA LYS A 52 7.49 -7.04 -15.89
C LYS A 52 8.62 -6.99 -14.85
N TRP A 53 8.34 -7.49 -13.65
CA TRP A 53 9.35 -7.77 -12.62
C TRP A 53 10.10 -9.08 -12.98
N PRO A 54 11.41 -9.22 -12.71
CA PRO A 54 12.28 -8.32 -11.96
C PRO A 54 12.89 -7.18 -12.77
N LEU A 55 12.76 -7.14 -14.11
CA LEU A 55 13.39 -6.13 -14.96
C LEU A 55 13.03 -4.70 -14.52
N ARG A 56 11.75 -4.44 -14.20
CA ARG A 56 11.23 -3.20 -13.58
C ARG A 56 11.96 -2.66 -12.34
N LYS A 57 12.94 -3.38 -11.80
CA LYS A 57 13.90 -2.81 -10.85
C LYS A 57 14.70 -1.65 -11.47
N ASN A 58 14.99 -1.63 -12.77
CA ASN A 58 15.77 -0.54 -13.34
C ASN A 58 14.94 0.74 -13.47
N VAL A 59 13.65 0.66 -13.86
CA VAL A 59 12.68 1.77 -13.69
C VAL A 59 12.73 2.38 -12.26
N VAL A 60 12.78 1.54 -11.23
CA VAL A 60 12.88 2.01 -9.83
C VAL A 60 14.26 2.60 -9.53
N ALA A 61 15.34 2.02 -10.08
CA ALA A 61 16.69 2.53 -9.94
C ALA A 61 16.89 3.89 -10.63
N CYS A 62 16.27 4.13 -11.78
CA CYS A 62 16.26 5.43 -12.47
C CYS A 62 15.69 6.54 -11.57
N ALA A 63 14.56 6.29 -10.90
CA ALA A 63 14.01 7.22 -9.90
C ALA A 63 14.89 7.38 -8.63
N GLY A 64 15.92 6.54 -8.48
CA GLY A 64 16.94 6.62 -7.43
C GLY A 64 18.13 7.52 -7.76
N VAL A 65 18.42 7.79 -9.05
CA VAL A 65 19.66 8.45 -9.51
C VAL A 65 19.81 9.86 -8.95
N CYS A 66 18.86 10.76 -9.23
CA CYS A 66 18.85 12.12 -8.71
C CYS A 66 17.41 12.67 -8.65
N ARG A 67 17.25 13.91 -8.17
CA ARG A 67 15.93 14.54 -8.04
C ARG A 67 15.21 14.71 -9.39
N GLY A 68 15.89 15.23 -10.42
CA GLY A 68 15.28 15.43 -11.74
C GLY A 68 14.84 14.13 -12.40
N TRP A 69 15.68 13.09 -12.33
CA TRP A 69 15.34 11.74 -12.78
C TRP A 69 14.12 11.18 -12.03
N ARG A 70 14.01 11.40 -10.71
CA ARG A 70 12.86 10.99 -9.90
C ARG A 70 11.57 11.70 -10.31
N GLU A 71 11.62 13.02 -10.46
CA GLU A 71 10.46 13.83 -10.84
C GLU A 71 9.91 13.37 -12.21
N ILE A 72 10.78 13.23 -13.21
CA ILE A 72 10.39 12.74 -14.55
C ILE A 72 9.91 11.29 -14.51
N MET A 73 10.62 10.37 -13.85
CA MET A 73 10.24 8.94 -13.80
C MET A 73 8.89 8.75 -13.08
N THR A 74 8.59 9.57 -12.07
CA THR A 74 7.30 9.52 -11.34
C THR A 74 6.13 9.99 -12.21
N GLU A 75 6.38 10.90 -13.16
CA GLU A 75 5.38 11.36 -14.13
C GLU A 75 5.20 10.38 -15.31
N VAL A 76 6.29 9.75 -15.75
CA VAL A 76 6.29 8.71 -16.80
C VAL A 76 5.55 7.46 -16.33
N VAL A 77 5.84 6.96 -15.13
CA VAL A 77 5.16 5.78 -14.54
C VAL A 77 3.74 6.13 -14.13
N LYS A 78 2.76 5.69 -14.93
CA LYS A 78 1.34 5.91 -14.61
C LYS A 78 0.89 5.08 -13.40
N THR A 79 -0.05 5.61 -12.62
CA THR A 79 -0.60 4.98 -11.41
C THR A 79 -1.17 3.59 -11.71
N PRO A 80 -1.30 2.68 -10.71
CA PRO A 80 -1.84 1.33 -10.94
C PRO A 80 -3.25 1.31 -11.52
N GLN A 81 -4.04 2.38 -11.31
CA GLN A 81 -5.35 2.57 -11.94
C GLN A 81 -5.27 2.63 -13.47
N VAL A 82 -4.20 3.22 -14.02
CA VAL A 82 -4.00 3.41 -15.47
C VAL A 82 -3.08 2.33 -16.04
N SER A 83 -1.97 2.03 -15.38
CA SER A 83 -0.94 1.11 -15.88
C SER A 83 -1.21 -0.35 -15.56
N GLY A 84 -1.99 -0.66 -14.52
CA GLY A 84 -2.03 -2.00 -13.93
C GLY A 84 -0.68 -2.46 -13.33
N LYS A 85 0.30 -1.55 -13.12
CA LYS A 85 1.64 -1.88 -12.60
C LYS A 85 1.86 -1.28 -11.21
N ILE A 86 2.14 -2.12 -10.21
CA ILE A 86 2.61 -1.66 -8.89
C ILE A 86 4.14 -1.48 -8.95
N THR A 87 4.60 -0.24 -9.09
CA THR A 87 6.01 0.05 -9.40
C THR A 87 6.76 0.56 -8.18
N PHE A 88 6.43 1.79 -7.75
CA PHE A 88 7.01 2.45 -6.58
C PHE A 88 6.30 2.04 -5.29
N PRO A 89 6.91 2.27 -4.11
CA PRO A 89 6.27 1.98 -2.83
C PRO A 89 4.89 2.64 -2.67
N ILE A 90 4.70 3.88 -3.16
CA ILE A 90 3.42 4.60 -3.03
C ILE A 90 2.27 3.93 -3.80
N SER A 91 2.59 3.17 -4.85
CA SER A 91 1.60 2.44 -5.64
C SER A 91 0.78 1.43 -4.82
N VAL A 92 1.26 0.96 -3.65
CA VAL A 92 0.47 0.07 -2.76
C VAL A 92 -0.70 0.79 -2.06
N LYS A 93 -0.68 2.14 -2.04
CA LYS A 93 -1.72 3.02 -1.48
C LYS A 93 -2.63 3.63 -2.55
N GLN A 94 -2.29 3.46 -3.83
CA GLN A 94 -3.08 3.96 -4.96
C GLN A 94 -4.15 2.94 -5.39
N PRO A 95 -5.29 3.37 -5.95
CA PRO A 95 -6.32 2.47 -6.48
C PRO A 95 -5.79 1.52 -7.55
N GLY A 96 -6.34 0.31 -7.61
CA GLY A 96 -6.11 -0.62 -8.72
C GLY A 96 -6.78 -0.17 -10.03
N PRO A 97 -6.59 -0.89 -11.14
CA PRO A 97 -7.27 -0.64 -12.41
C PRO A 97 -8.77 -0.90 -12.31
N ARG A 98 -9.57 -0.29 -13.22
CA ARG A 98 -11.05 -0.42 -13.21
C ARG A 98 -11.53 -1.76 -13.76
N ASP A 99 -11.01 -2.16 -14.91
CA ASP A 99 -11.61 -3.25 -15.70
C ASP A 99 -11.03 -4.63 -15.36
N SER A 100 -9.80 -4.67 -14.86
CA SER A 100 -9.08 -5.89 -14.48
C SER A 100 -8.85 -6.01 -12.96
N LEU A 101 -8.63 -7.23 -12.48
CA LEU A 101 -8.16 -7.49 -11.13
C LEU A 101 -6.63 -7.55 -11.13
N LEU A 102 -5.97 -6.78 -10.26
CA LEU A 102 -4.59 -7.03 -9.85
C LEU A 102 -4.55 -8.30 -9.02
N GLN A 103 -3.93 -9.35 -9.58
CA GLN A 103 -3.82 -10.64 -8.94
C GLN A 103 -2.66 -10.68 -7.94
N CYS A 104 -2.95 -10.82 -6.65
CA CYS A 104 -1.93 -11.00 -5.61
C CYS A 104 -2.15 -12.32 -4.85
N PHE A 105 -1.19 -12.67 -3.99
CA PHE A 105 -1.33 -13.75 -3.03
C PHE A 105 -0.70 -13.39 -1.68
N ILE A 106 -1.19 -14.04 -0.63
CA ILE A 106 -0.72 -13.90 0.75
C ILE A 106 -0.07 -15.21 1.18
N LYS A 107 1.24 -15.20 1.43
CA LYS A 107 1.98 -16.28 2.11
C LYS A 107 1.96 -15.99 3.62
N ARG A 108 1.33 -16.85 4.41
CA ARG A 108 1.24 -16.76 5.89
C ARG A 108 2.34 -17.58 6.55
N ASN A 109 2.96 -17.06 7.60
CA ASN A 109 3.78 -17.85 8.52
C ASN A 109 3.09 -17.91 9.90
N GLN A 110 2.67 -19.11 10.30
CA GLN A 110 1.94 -19.33 11.54
C GLN A 110 2.82 -19.21 12.79
N SER A 111 4.12 -19.55 12.72
CA SER A 111 4.99 -19.52 13.91
C SER A 111 5.37 -18.08 14.29
N SER A 112 5.74 -17.26 13.32
CA SER A 112 6.03 -15.82 13.52
C SER A 112 4.77 -14.95 13.58
N GLN A 113 3.58 -15.51 13.25
CA GLN A 113 2.32 -14.78 13.07
C GLN A 113 2.43 -13.62 12.05
N THR A 114 3.19 -13.85 10.97
CA THR A 114 3.39 -12.88 9.88
C THR A 114 2.66 -13.27 8.60
N TYR A 115 2.40 -12.28 7.76
CA TYR A 115 1.64 -12.37 6.51
C TYR A 115 2.38 -11.52 5.49
N HIS A 116 2.65 -12.09 4.32
CA HIS A 116 3.40 -11.41 3.26
C HIS A 116 2.57 -11.39 1.98
N LEU A 117 2.30 -10.19 1.47
CA LEU A 117 1.58 -9.94 0.23
C LEU A 117 2.56 -9.85 -0.94
N TYR A 118 2.25 -10.55 -2.03
CA TYR A 118 3.00 -10.53 -3.27
C TYR A 118 2.06 -10.30 -4.45
N LEU A 119 2.47 -9.49 -5.42
CA LEU A 119 1.87 -9.41 -6.75
C LEU A 119 2.25 -10.66 -7.55
N SER A 120 1.27 -11.30 -8.19
CA SER A 120 1.51 -12.43 -9.11
C SER A 120 2.10 -11.88 -10.41
N LEU A 121 3.17 -12.51 -10.91
CA LEU A 121 3.85 -12.15 -12.16
C LEU A 121 3.47 -13.11 -13.31
N SER A 122 2.95 -14.28 -12.94
CA SER A 122 2.37 -15.30 -13.82
C SER A 122 1.01 -15.78 -13.29
N GLN A 123 0.29 -16.53 -14.13
CA GLN A 123 -0.96 -17.20 -13.74
C GLN A 123 -0.72 -18.45 -12.86
N ALA A 124 0.54 -18.88 -12.67
CA ALA A 124 0.89 -20.09 -11.94
C ALA A 124 0.95 -19.84 -10.41
N LEU A 125 0.34 -20.72 -9.62
CA LEU A 125 0.33 -20.63 -8.15
C LEU A 125 1.70 -20.90 -7.49
N ALA A 126 2.68 -21.39 -8.26
CA ALA A 126 4.06 -21.63 -7.80
C ALA A 126 4.98 -20.40 -7.93
N ASP A 127 4.46 -19.25 -8.36
CA ASP A 127 5.20 -18.00 -8.52
C ASP A 127 5.71 -17.45 -7.17
N ASP A 128 6.94 -16.93 -7.16
CA ASP A 128 7.47 -16.19 -6.02
C ASP A 128 6.98 -14.76 -5.95
N GLY A 129 6.56 -14.19 -7.08
CA GLY A 129 5.90 -12.90 -7.18
C GLY A 129 6.79 -11.69 -6.89
N LYS A 130 6.23 -10.48 -7.00
CA LYS A 130 6.84 -9.26 -6.46
C LYS A 130 6.30 -9.00 -5.06
N PHE A 131 7.14 -9.07 -4.05
CA PHE A 131 6.79 -8.67 -2.68
C PHE A 131 6.26 -7.21 -2.64
N LEU A 132 5.16 -6.99 -1.91
CA LEU A 132 4.50 -5.70 -1.77
C LEU A 132 4.45 -5.20 -0.32
N LEU A 133 3.97 -6.03 0.60
CA LEU A 133 3.66 -5.65 1.98
C LEU A 133 3.88 -6.80 2.94
N ALA A 134 4.29 -6.49 4.17
CA ALA A 134 4.29 -7.42 5.29
C ALA A 134 3.29 -6.97 6.36
N ALA A 135 2.74 -7.92 7.10
CA ALA A 135 1.98 -7.65 8.31
C ALA A 135 2.31 -8.64 9.43
N ARG A 136 2.32 -8.18 10.68
CA ARG A 136 2.50 -9.01 11.88
C ARG A 136 1.29 -8.89 12.80
N ARG A 137 0.69 -10.02 13.18
CA ARG A 137 -0.38 -10.08 14.18
C ARG A 137 0.21 -9.96 15.58
N CYS A 138 -0.27 -8.99 16.34
CA CYS A 138 0.09 -8.70 17.71
C CYS A 138 -1.17 -8.78 18.58
N ARG A 139 -1.35 -9.91 19.28
CA ARG A 139 -2.44 -10.07 20.26
C ARG A 139 -2.21 -9.14 21.46
N ARG A 140 -3.29 -8.53 21.94
CA ARG A 140 -3.36 -7.71 23.17
C ARG A 140 -4.51 -8.25 24.03
N PRO A 141 -4.58 -7.93 25.34
CA PRO A 141 -5.67 -8.41 26.19
C PRO A 141 -7.07 -8.05 25.68
N THR A 142 -7.24 -6.85 25.11
CA THR A 142 -8.56 -6.30 24.69
C THR A 142 -8.80 -6.28 23.18
N CYS A 143 -7.78 -6.55 22.36
CA CYS A 143 -7.82 -6.39 20.91
C CYS A 143 -6.72 -7.19 20.21
N THR A 144 -6.72 -7.22 18.88
CA THR A 144 -5.56 -7.69 18.10
C THR A 144 -5.20 -6.61 17.09
N ASP A 145 -3.95 -6.16 17.14
CA ASP A 145 -3.36 -5.24 16.16
C ASP A 145 -2.65 -6.09 15.09
N TYR A 146 -2.88 -5.84 13.79
CA TYR A 146 -1.98 -6.27 12.72
C TYR A 146 -1.20 -5.04 12.25
N ILE A 147 0.11 -5.01 12.48
CA ILE A 147 0.98 -3.90 12.06
C ILE A 147 1.42 -4.16 10.62
N ILE A 148 1.19 -3.21 9.71
CA ILE A 148 1.44 -3.33 8.26
C ILE A 148 2.64 -2.46 7.87
N SER A 149 3.55 -3.04 7.08
CA SER A 149 4.86 -2.47 6.71
C SER A 149 5.15 -2.68 5.22
N LEU A 150 5.94 -1.76 4.64
CA LEU A 150 6.53 -1.90 3.30
C LEU A 150 7.66 -2.94 3.21
N HIS A 151 8.18 -3.40 4.35
CA HIS A 151 9.31 -4.34 4.42
C HIS A 151 9.05 -5.45 5.44
N THR A 152 9.71 -6.60 5.25
CA THR A 152 9.57 -7.82 6.06
C THR A 152 10.28 -7.75 7.42
N ASP A 153 10.80 -6.60 7.80
CA ASP A 153 11.79 -6.37 8.84
C ASP A 153 11.16 -6.09 10.22
N VAL A 154 11.55 -5.02 10.90
CA VAL A 154 11.01 -4.62 12.21
C VAL A 154 9.59 -4.07 12.04
N MET A 155 8.61 -4.97 11.94
CA MET A 155 7.18 -4.65 11.89
C MET A 155 6.68 -4.09 13.24
N SER A 156 6.95 -2.80 13.46
CA SER A 156 6.54 -2.02 14.63
C SER A 156 6.01 -0.64 14.21
N LYS A 157 5.17 -0.03 15.06
CA LYS A 157 4.61 1.32 14.81
C LYS A 157 5.66 2.44 14.77
N GLY A 158 6.86 2.19 15.30
CA GLY A 158 7.97 3.15 15.31
C GLY A 158 8.95 2.96 14.15
N SER A 159 8.74 1.95 13.28
CA SER A 159 9.61 1.75 12.12
C SER A 159 9.34 2.80 11.04
N LYS A 160 10.40 3.25 10.35
CA LYS A 160 10.28 4.06 9.12
C LYS A 160 9.48 3.33 8.02
N THR A 161 9.38 2.00 8.09
CA THR A 161 8.69 1.13 7.10
C THR A 161 7.20 0.92 7.39
N TYR A 162 6.69 1.42 8.54
CA TYR A 162 5.27 1.35 8.93
C TYR A 162 4.38 2.22 8.03
N ILE A 163 3.30 1.64 7.51
CA ILE A 163 2.32 2.37 6.67
C ILE A 163 0.87 2.26 7.15
N GLY A 164 0.60 1.52 8.24
CA GLY A 164 -0.74 1.41 8.78
C GLY A 164 -0.98 0.15 9.61
N LYS A 165 -2.22 -0.03 10.06
CA LYS A 165 -2.57 -1.05 11.04
C LYS A 165 -4.05 -1.43 10.99
N LEU A 166 -4.36 -2.72 10.94
CA LEU A 166 -5.70 -3.23 11.26
C LEU A 166 -5.82 -3.45 12.78
N ARG A 167 -6.94 -3.08 13.40
CA ARG A 167 -7.24 -3.39 14.81
C ARG A 167 -8.59 -4.08 14.91
N SER A 168 -8.65 -5.24 15.57
CA SER A 168 -9.90 -5.89 15.95
C SER A 168 -10.47 -5.32 17.26
N ASN A 169 -11.79 -5.43 17.45
CA ASN A 169 -12.40 -5.40 18.78
C ASN A 169 -12.05 -6.68 19.58
N PHE A 170 -12.52 -6.77 20.82
CA PHE A 170 -12.28 -7.94 21.67
C PHE A 170 -12.78 -9.24 21.03
N LEU A 171 -14.03 -9.24 20.53
CA LEU A 171 -14.71 -10.40 19.96
C LEU A 171 -14.21 -10.84 18.56
N GLY A 172 -13.45 -10.02 17.83
CA GLY A 172 -13.01 -10.34 16.46
C GLY A 172 -14.13 -10.18 15.42
N THR A 173 -15.13 -9.34 15.70
CA THR A 173 -16.32 -9.11 14.87
C THR A 173 -16.35 -7.73 14.23
N LYS A 174 -15.62 -6.76 14.78
CA LYS A 174 -15.48 -5.41 14.23
C LYS A 174 -13.99 -5.06 14.17
N PHE A 175 -13.58 -4.43 13.07
CA PHE A 175 -12.20 -4.01 12.85
C PHE A 175 -12.14 -2.59 12.30
N VAL A 176 -11.04 -1.90 12.58
CA VAL A 176 -10.74 -0.57 12.04
C VAL A 176 -9.38 -0.63 11.35
N VAL A 177 -9.33 -0.19 10.10
CA VAL A 177 -8.10 0.02 9.34
C VAL A 177 -7.62 1.43 9.61
N TYR A 178 -6.37 1.56 10.03
CA TYR A 178 -5.71 2.83 10.25
C TYR A 178 -4.59 3.04 9.24
N ASP A 179 -4.60 4.17 8.56
CA ASP A 179 -3.48 4.66 7.77
C ASP A 179 -2.46 5.40 8.65
N ALA A 180 -1.19 5.33 8.25
CA ALA A 180 -0.13 6.18 8.78
C ALA A 180 -0.23 7.63 8.27
N LEU A 181 -0.88 7.83 7.11
CA LEU A 181 -1.03 9.12 6.45
C LEU A 181 -2.43 9.71 6.65
N PRO A 182 -2.57 11.05 6.74
CA PRO A 182 -3.89 11.67 6.74
C PRO A 182 -4.57 11.47 5.38
N PRO A 183 -5.86 11.11 5.32
CA PRO A 183 -6.57 10.85 4.06
C PRO A 183 -6.71 12.08 3.14
N HIS A 184 -6.53 13.29 3.69
CA HIS A 184 -6.47 14.52 2.91
C HIS A 184 -5.27 15.36 3.36
N ALA A 185 -4.47 15.83 2.40
CA ALA A 185 -3.40 16.82 2.64
C ALA A 185 -3.96 18.22 3.00
N GLY A 186 -5.29 18.41 2.92
CA GLY A 186 -6.01 19.58 3.42
C GLY A 186 -7.08 19.20 4.45
N ASN A 187 -6.93 19.71 5.67
CA ASN A 187 -7.98 20.00 6.66
C ASN A 187 -9.21 19.05 6.81
N ARG A 188 -9.04 17.89 7.47
CA ARG A 188 -10.03 17.39 8.45
C ARG A 188 -9.33 16.81 9.70
N MET A 189 -9.04 17.67 10.68
CA MET A 189 -8.55 17.23 12.00
C MET A 189 -9.70 16.71 12.86
N ALA A 190 -9.79 15.39 13.02
CA ALA A 190 -10.58 14.81 14.10
C ALA A 190 -9.95 15.18 15.45
N LYS A 191 -10.58 16.12 16.19
CA LYS A 191 -10.11 16.58 17.51
C LYS A 191 -10.27 15.50 18.57
N SER A 192 -9.32 14.56 18.65
CA SER A 192 -9.20 13.62 19.76
C SER A 192 -8.83 14.38 21.03
N ARG A 193 -9.82 14.67 21.90
CA ARG A 193 -9.61 15.24 23.24
C ARG A 193 -8.82 14.26 24.11
N SER A 194 -7.50 14.43 24.18
CA SER A 194 -6.66 13.83 25.21
C SER A 194 -5.99 14.95 26.00
N THR A 195 -6.54 15.24 27.17
CA THR A 195 -5.96 16.19 28.13
C THR A 195 -4.71 15.60 28.78
N ARG A 196 -3.55 16.19 28.49
CA ARG A 196 -2.47 16.37 29.48
C ARG A 196 -1.48 17.44 29.03
N LEU A 197 -1.27 18.41 29.93
CA LEU A 197 -0.32 19.51 29.78
C LEU A 197 1.10 18.99 30.04
N VAL A 198 2.07 19.33 29.18
CA VAL A 198 3.30 20.11 29.50
C VAL A 198 3.87 20.57 28.16
N ALA A 199 4.16 21.85 28.00
CA ALA A 199 4.77 22.40 26.80
C ALA A 199 6.32 22.33 26.86
N LYS A 200 6.94 21.90 25.77
CA LYS A 200 8.31 22.29 25.41
C LYS A 200 8.39 22.37 23.89
N ASN A 201 8.92 23.47 23.36
CA ASN A 201 8.95 23.76 21.93
C ASN A 201 9.81 22.74 21.18
N VAL A 202 9.15 21.77 20.55
CA VAL A 202 9.66 20.96 19.45
C VAL A 202 8.74 21.26 18.28
N SER A 203 9.27 21.40 17.06
CA SER A 203 8.43 21.59 15.88
C SER A 203 7.39 20.46 15.79
N PRO A 204 6.17 20.72 15.25
CA PRO A 204 5.14 19.71 15.17
C PRO A 204 5.56 18.63 14.17
N ARG A 205 6.34 17.65 14.65
CA ARG A 205 6.46 16.33 14.04
C ARG A 205 5.05 15.79 13.95
N ILE A 206 4.49 15.81 12.75
CA ILE A 206 3.22 15.14 12.45
C ILE A 206 3.39 13.70 12.94
N PRO A 207 2.66 13.26 13.98
CA PRO A 207 2.83 11.91 14.47
C PRO A 207 2.49 10.94 13.36
N ALA A 208 3.27 9.87 13.19
CA ALA A 208 2.90 8.77 12.30
C ALA A 208 1.49 8.31 12.69
N GLY A 209 0.55 8.57 11.79
CA GLY A 209 -0.85 8.65 12.14
C GLY A 209 -1.46 7.32 12.53
N ASN A 210 -2.59 7.40 13.22
CA ASN A 210 -3.56 6.32 13.22
C ASN A 210 -4.88 6.93 12.73
N TYR A 211 -4.92 7.28 11.44
CA TYR A 211 -6.11 7.85 10.81
C TYR A 211 -7.05 6.70 10.39
N PRO A 212 -8.27 6.59 10.93
CA PRO A 212 -9.21 5.58 10.45
C PRO A 212 -9.54 5.84 8.97
N VAL A 213 -9.52 4.77 8.17
CA VAL A 213 -9.77 4.82 6.71
C VAL A 213 -10.66 3.68 6.21
N ALA A 214 -11.01 2.73 7.08
CA ALA A 214 -12.07 1.76 6.81
C ALA A 214 -12.56 1.09 8.10
N HIS A 215 -13.83 0.75 8.14
CA HIS A 215 -14.49 -0.01 9.20
C HIS A 215 -15.03 -1.32 8.64
N ILE A 216 -14.60 -2.46 9.19
CA ILE A 216 -15.03 -3.80 8.77
C ILE A 216 -15.88 -4.40 9.88
N SER A 217 -17.04 -4.96 9.55
CA SER A 217 -17.90 -5.67 10.49
C SER A 217 -18.39 -6.99 9.92
N TYR A 218 -18.39 -8.01 10.76
CA TYR A 218 -18.97 -9.32 10.51
C TYR A 218 -20.25 -9.44 11.33
N GLU A 219 -21.37 -9.78 10.68
CA GLU A 219 -22.61 -10.08 11.40
C GLU A 219 -22.47 -11.39 12.18
N LEU A 220 -23.03 -11.42 13.39
CA LEU A 220 -23.13 -12.62 14.19
C LEU A 220 -24.47 -13.31 13.89
N ASN A 221 -24.42 -14.61 13.58
CA ASN A 221 -25.61 -15.43 13.38
C ASN A 221 -26.20 -15.83 14.75
N VAL A 222 -26.84 -14.89 15.44
CA VAL A 222 -27.34 -15.05 16.83
C VAL A 222 -28.44 -16.12 16.97
N LEU A 223 -29.11 -16.50 15.88
CA LEU A 223 -30.30 -17.37 15.88
C LEU A 223 -30.09 -18.72 15.16
N GLY A 224 -28.87 -19.27 15.15
CA GLY A 224 -28.60 -20.63 14.64
C GLY A 224 -28.74 -20.81 13.11
N ALA A 225 -29.01 -19.75 12.37
CA ALA A 225 -29.07 -19.76 10.91
C ALA A 225 -27.70 -20.17 10.32
N ARG A 226 -27.65 -21.36 9.71
CA ARG A 226 -26.48 -21.87 8.98
C ARG A 226 -26.33 -21.11 7.66
N GLY A 227 -25.61 -20.00 7.69
CA GLY A 227 -25.33 -19.17 6.51
C GLY A 227 -23.91 -18.60 6.50
N PRO A 228 -23.35 -18.27 5.32
CA PRO A 228 -22.07 -17.57 5.20
C PRO A 228 -22.07 -16.28 6.02
N ARG A 229 -20.94 -15.97 6.67
CA ARG A 229 -20.82 -14.74 7.49
C ARG A 229 -20.97 -13.52 6.59
N ARG A 230 -21.95 -12.68 6.92
CA ARG A 230 -22.13 -11.40 6.24
C ARG A 230 -21.03 -10.44 6.68
N MET A 231 -20.42 -9.78 5.72
CA MET A 231 -19.25 -8.93 5.90
C MET A 231 -19.52 -7.59 5.23
N HIS A 232 -19.48 -6.51 6.01
CA HIS A 232 -19.64 -5.14 5.55
C HIS A 232 -18.34 -4.36 5.79
N CYS A 233 -17.88 -3.59 4.81
CA CYS A 233 -16.70 -2.75 4.90
C CYS A 233 -17.05 -1.32 4.44
N VAL A 234 -17.09 -0.37 5.37
CA VAL A 234 -17.21 1.06 5.04
C VAL A 234 -15.81 1.60 4.75
N MET A 235 -15.63 2.27 3.63
CA MET A 235 -14.36 2.81 3.14
C MET A 235 -14.36 4.33 3.27
N ASP A 236 -14.16 4.83 4.50
CA ASP A 236 -14.38 6.23 4.89
C ASP A 236 -13.91 7.31 3.89
N PRO A 237 -12.67 7.26 3.33
CA PRO A 237 -12.19 8.31 2.44
C PRO A 237 -12.61 8.15 0.97
N ILE A 238 -13.22 7.02 0.58
CA ILE A 238 -13.62 6.75 -0.81
C ILE A 238 -15.12 7.09 -0.95
N PRO A 239 -15.51 8.09 -1.76
CA PRO A 239 -16.92 8.38 -2.02
C PRO A 239 -17.61 7.22 -2.75
N ALA A 240 -18.89 7.01 -2.48
CA ALA A 240 -19.72 6.01 -3.16
C ALA A 240 -19.72 6.20 -4.69
N SER A 241 -19.82 7.46 -5.15
CA SER A 241 -19.73 7.88 -6.56
C SER A 241 -18.43 7.45 -7.26
N SER A 242 -17.38 7.07 -6.52
CA SER A 242 -16.15 6.52 -7.10
C SER A 242 -16.43 5.38 -8.08
N ILE A 243 -17.38 4.49 -7.78
CA ILE A 243 -17.66 3.29 -8.58
C ILE A 243 -18.33 3.61 -9.92
N GLU A 244 -18.94 4.78 -10.06
CA GLU A 244 -19.65 5.20 -11.26
C GLU A 244 -18.69 5.43 -12.44
N PRO A 245 -19.20 5.44 -13.69
CA PRO A 245 -18.41 5.81 -14.86
C PRO A 245 -17.83 7.22 -14.69
N GLY A 246 -16.49 7.33 -14.71
CA GLY A 246 -15.78 8.60 -14.51
C GLY A 246 -15.56 9.03 -13.05
N GLY A 247 -16.09 8.30 -12.06
CA GLY A 247 -15.84 8.61 -10.64
C GLY A 247 -14.36 8.59 -10.24
N VAL A 248 -14.00 9.25 -9.13
CA VAL A 248 -12.59 9.40 -8.71
C VAL A 248 -12.38 9.00 -7.24
N ALA A 249 -11.58 7.95 -7.04
CA ALA A 249 -11.11 7.55 -5.72
C ALA A 249 -9.84 8.34 -5.32
N PRO A 250 -9.63 8.62 -4.02
CA PRO A 250 -8.40 9.26 -3.54
C PRO A 250 -7.16 8.49 -3.98
N THR A 251 -6.25 9.18 -4.67
CA THR A 251 -5.01 8.61 -5.20
C THR A 251 -3.81 9.35 -4.58
N PRO A 252 -3.22 8.82 -3.49
CA PRO A 252 -2.05 9.42 -2.87
C PRO A 252 -0.86 9.47 -3.86
N ILE A 253 -0.28 10.65 -4.05
CA ILE A 253 0.86 10.85 -4.96
C ILE A 253 2.20 10.54 -4.29
N ASP A 254 2.33 10.78 -2.98
CA ASP A 254 3.55 10.59 -2.21
C ASP A 254 3.28 10.07 -0.79
N PHE A 255 4.29 9.41 -0.20
CA PHE A 255 4.39 9.36 1.26
C PHE A 255 4.99 10.70 1.74
N PRO A 256 4.34 11.46 2.65
CA PRO A 256 4.96 12.63 3.25
C PRO A 256 6.24 12.20 3.97
N ILE A 257 7.37 12.59 3.38
CA ILE A 257 8.69 12.18 3.82
C ILE A 257 8.91 12.66 5.25
N SER A 258 9.05 11.72 6.18
CA SER A 258 9.68 12.04 7.46
C SER A 258 11.14 12.38 7.15
N ASN A 259 11.47 13.67 7.19
CA ASN A 259 12.81 14.22 6.89
C ASN A 259 13.86 13.68 7.86
N ALA A 260 14.30 12.45 7.61
CA ALA A 260 15.38 11.75 8.27
C ALA A 260 15.99 10.76 7.27
N ASP A 261 17.09 11.20 6.66
CA ASP A 261 18.15 10.38 6.07
C ASP A 261 17.99 9.95 4.60
N TYR A 262 17.91 10.92 3.68
CA TYR A 262 18.58 10.86 2.36
C TYR A 262 18.99 12.27 1.91
N PHE A 263 20.21 12.67 2.32
CA PHE A 263 20.97 13.88 1.94
C PHE A 263 20.35 15.26 2.30
N PRO A 264 21.16 16.21 2.84
CA PRO A 264 20.72 17.58 3.05
C PRO A 264 21.04 18.45 1.81
N LEU A 265 20.04 19.13 1.23
CA LEU A 265 20.08 20.57 0.86
C LEU A 265 18.88 21.03 -0.01
N PHE A 266 18.63 22.33 0.07
CA PHE A 266 17.82 23.21 -0.81
C PHE A 266 16.41 22.77 -1.25
N ARG A 267 15.45 23.27 -0.47
CA ARG A 267 14.03 23.39 -0.82
C ARG A 267 13.82 24.53 -1.83
N SER A 268 14.16 24.32 -3.10
CA SER A 268 13.80 25.26 -4.17
C SER A 268 12.27 25.44 -4.22
N LYS A 269 11.83 26.71 -4.35
CA LYS A 269 10.41 27.09 -4.40
C LYS A 269 9.75 26.38 -5.59
N SER A 270 8.69 25.61 -5.34
CA SER A 270 7.83 25.07 -6.39
C SER A 270 7.14 26.21 -7.14
N ILE A 271 7.33 26.27 -8.45
CA ILE A 271 6.58 27.16 -9.34
C ILE A 271 5.10 26.80 -9.21
N GLN A 272 4.28 27.81 -8.96
CA GLN A 272 2.85 27.69 -8.72
C GLN A 272 2.13 27.48 -10.06
N PHE A 273 1.92 26.22 -10.46
CA PHE A 273 1.09 25.92 -11.64
C PHE A 273 -0.39 26.20 -11.33
N GLU A 274 -1.11 26.72 -12.31
CA GLU A 274 -2.32 27.50 -12.05
C GLU A 274 -3.52 26.68 -11.57
N LYS A 275 -4.28 27.32 -10.69
CA LYS A 275 -5.43 26.75 -9.99
C LYS A 275 -6.66 26.81 -10.88
N SER A 276 -7.00 25.69 -11.52
CA SER A 276 -8.30 25.53 -12.20
C SER A 276 -9.44 25.85 -11.22
N THR A 277 -10.35 26.71 -11.66
CA THR A 277 -11.38 27.36 -10.83
C THR A 277 -12.39 26.36 -10.27
N SER A 278 -12.42 26.23 -8.94
CA SER A 278 -13.49 25.53 -8.24
C SER A 278 -14.78 26.37 -8.28
N GLY A 279 -15.74 25.97 -9.12
CA GLY A 279 -17.12 26.45 -9.01
C GLY A 279 -17.77 25.97 -7.70
N PRO A 280 -18.85 26.62 -7.23
CA PRO A 280 -19.56 26.21 -6.02
C PRO A 280 -20.37 24.94 -6.32
N LEU A 281 -19.93 23.80 -5.79
CA LEU A 281 -20.63 22.52 -5.92
C LEU A 281 -21.21 22.10 -4.58
N ASP A 282 -22.54 22.26 -4.53
CA ASP A 282 -23.57 21.52 -3.81
C ASP A 282 -23.20 20.72 -2.53
N ASP A 283 -23.92 21.00 -1.44
CA ASP A 283 -23.76 20.40 -0.11
C ASP A 283 -24.44 19.01 -0.01
N GLN A 284 -24.24 18.17 -1.03
CA GLN A 284 -24.60 16.77 -0.96
C GLN A 284 -23.47 16.01 -0.28
N THR A 285 -23.75 15.51 0.93
CA THR A 285 -22.84 14.64 1.66
C THR A 285 -22.79 13.27 0.96
N GLU A 286 -21.93 13.14 -0.06
CA GLU A 286 -21.66 11.85 -0.71
C GLU A 286 -21.31 10.80 0.36
N GLY A 287 -22.05 9.69 0.39
CA GLY A 287 -21.81 8.61 1.32
C GLY A 287 -20.45 7.96 1.07
N SER A 288 -19.77 7.52 2.13
CA SER A 288 -18.59 6.66 1.99
C SER A 288 -18.96 5.33 1.35
N LEU A 289 -18.10 4.82 0.47
CA LEU A 289 -18.27 3.54 -0.22
C LEU A 289 -18.44 2.39 0.78
N VAL A 290 -19.58 1.71 0.72
CA VAL A 290 -19.86 0.49 1.48
C VAL A 290 -19.66 -0.73 0.58
N LEU A 291 -18.76 -1.63 0.96
CA LEU A 291 -18.59 -2.94 0.34
C LEU A 291 -19.29 -4.01 1.17
N ARG A 292 -19.84 -5.03 0.50
CA ARG A 292 -20.45 -6.20 1.15
C ARG A 292 -19.99 -7.50 0.49
N ASN A 293 -20.12 -8.63 1.20
CA ASN A 293 -19.90 -9.94 0.57
C ASN A 293 -20.91 -10.17 -0.56
N LYS A 294 -20.43 -10.67 -1.70
CA LYS A 294 -21.28 -11.14 -2.79
C LYS A 294 -22.07 -12.36 -2.32
N SER A 295 -23.36 -12.40 -2.59
CA SER A 295 -24.17 -13.60 -2.36
C SER A 295 -23.68 -14.75 -3.25
N PRO A 296 -23.55 -15.98 -2.71
CA PRO A 296 -23.24 -17.13 -3.55
C PRO A 296 -24.38 -17.39 -4.55
N ARG A 297 -24.05 -18.04 -5.67
CA ARG A 297 -25.04 -18.55 -6.63
C ARG A 297 -25.19 -20.06 -6.41
N TRP A 298 -26.39 -20.59 -6.66
CA TRP A 298 -26.63 -22.02 -6.65
C TRP A 298 -25.91 -22.68 -7.84
N HIS A 299 -25.24 -23.81 -7.62
CA HIS A 299 -24.54 -24.56 -8.65
C HIS A 299 -25.14 -25.97 -8.77
N GLU A 300 -25.99 -26.17 -9.78
CA GLU A 300 -26.81 -27.38 -9.92
C GLU A 300 -25.99 -28.68 -9.90
N GLN A 301 -24.88 -28.75 -10.67
CA GLN A 301 -24.04 -29.95 -10.73
C GLN A 301 -23.35 -30.31 -9.40
N LEU A 302 -23.14 -29.33 -8.51
CA LEU A 302 -22.46 -29.51 -7.23
C LEU A 302 -23.45 -29.48 -6.04
N GLN A 303 -24.75 -29.27 -6.31
CA GLN A 303 -25.83 -29.15 -5.33
C GLN A 303 -25.46 -28.26 -4.12
N CYS A 304 -24.76 -27.15 -4.38
CA CYS A 304 -24.31 -26.24 -3.33
C CYS A 304 -24.30 -24.77 -3.75
N TRP A 305 -24.29 -23.90 -2.74
CA TRP A 305 -24.13 -22.45 -2.90
C TRP A 305 -22.64 -22.10 -2.98
N CYS A 306 -22.17 -21.61 -4.13
CA CYS A 306 -20.77 -21.26 -4.35
C CYS A 306 -20.59 -19.87 -4.97
N LEU A 307 -19.38 -19.32 -4.83
CA LEU A 307 -18.92 -18.15 -5.60
C LEU A 307 -18.01 -18.64 -6.73
N ASN A 308 -18.13 -18.04 -7.92
CA ASN A 308 -17.23 -18.33 -9.03
C ASN A 308 -15.92 -17.56 -8.86
N PHE A 309 -14.87 -18.28 -8.45
CA PHE A 309 -13.52 -17.75 -8.29
C PHE A 309 -12.63 -17.87 -9.55
N HIS A 310 -13.17 -18.32 -10.69
CA HIS A 310 -12.45 -18.45 -11.96
C HIS A 310 -11.13 -19.25 -11.83
N GLY A 311 -11.15 -20.33 -11.05
CA GLY A 311 -9.98 -21.18 -10.76
C GLY A 311 -8.94 -20.57 -9.82
N ARG A 312 -9.07 -19.30 -9.40
CA ARG A 312 -8.11 -18.66 -8.47
C ARG A 312 -8.13 -19.27 -7.07
N VAL A 313 -9.28 -19.77 -6.61
CA VAL A 313 -9.46 -20.37 -5.29
C VAL A 313 -9.78 -21.86 -5.45
N THR A 314 -8.95 -22.71 -4.84
CA THR A 314 -8.98 -24.17 -5.04
C THR A 314 -9.30 -24.95 -3.76
N VAL A 315 -9.23 -24.33 -2.58
CA VAL A 315 -9.45 -24.99 -1.29
C VAL A 315 -10.66 -24.36 -0.58
N ALA A 316 -11.65 -25.18 -0.24
CA ALA A 316 -12.81 -24.74 0.52
C ALA A 316 -12.42 -24.13 1.88
N SER A 317 -12.98 -22.97 2.22
CA SER A 317 -12.77 -22.31 3.50
C SER A 317 -13.83 -21.26 3.78
N VAL A 318 -14.20 -21.09 5.06
CA VAL A 318 -14.99 -19.94 5.56
C VAL A 318 -14.34 -18.57 5.32
N LYS A 319 -13.07 -18.57 4.88
CA LYS A 319 -12.30 -17.39 4.48
C LYS A 319 -12.47 -17.03 3.01
N ASN A 320 -13.12 -17.86 2.20
CA ASN A 320 -13.29 -17.59 0.78
C ASN A 320 -14.45 -16.61 0.58
N PHE A 321 -14.18 -15.41 0.07
CA PHE A 321 -15.20 -14.41 -0.19
C PHE A 321 -14.89 -13.55 -1.41
N GLN A 322 -15.94 -12.93 -1.95
CA GLN A 322 -15.86 -11.84 -2.90
C GLN A 322 -16.56 -10.63 -2.30
N LEU A 323 -15.99 -9.43 -2.42
CA LEU A 323 -16.65 -8.18 -2.06
C LEU A 323 -17.12 -7.44 -3.31
N VAL A 324 -18.30 -6.84 -3.22
CA VAL A 324 -18.94 -5.99 -4.23
C VAL A 324 -19.45 -4.71 -3.56
N ALA A 325 -19.80 -3.69 -4.33
CA ALA A 325 -20.45 -2.51 -3.79
C ALA A 325 -21.83 -2.86 -3.20
N SER A 326 -22.17 -2.26 -2.06
CA SER A 326 -23.52 -2.28 -1.48
C SER A 326 -24.50 -1.49 -2.38
N PRO A 327 -25.77 -1.91 -2.53
CA PRO A 327 -26.81 -1.10 -3.17
C PRO A 327 -27.05 0.25 -2.48
N GLU A 328 -26.55 0.44 -1.26
CA GLU A 328 -26.58 1.71 -0.53
C GLU A 328 -25.71 2.81 -1.17
N ASN A 329 -24.84 2.46 -2.13
CA ASN A 329 -23.92 3.41 -2.79
C ASN A 329 -24.55 4.21 -3.94
N GLY A 330 -25.81 3.95 -4.31
CA GLY A 330 -26.47 4.66 -5.41
C GLY A 330 -27.46 3.77 -6.17
N GLN A 331 -27.69 4.08 -7.45
CA GLN A 331 -28.62 3.30 -8.27
C GLN A 331 -28.05 1.89 -8.57
N PRO A 332 -28.84 0.82 -8.38
CA PRO A 332 -28.43 -0.53 -8.74
C PRO A 332 -28.06 -0.63 -10.22
N GLY A 333 -26.89 -1.19 -10.51
CA GLY A 333 -26.36 -1.28 -11.87
C GLY A 333 -25.22 -2.29 -11.98
N PRO A 334 -24.69 -2.54 -13.18
CA PRO A 334 -23.67 -3.59 -13.40
C PRO A 334 -22.39 -3.39 -12.58
N GLU A 335 -22.04 -2.15 -12.24
CA GLU A 335 -20.93 -1.81 -11.34
C GLU A 335 -21.09 -2.45 -9.94
N HIS A 336 -22.33 -2.58 -9.44
CA HIS A 336 -22.64 -3.20 -8.15
C HIS A 336 -22.48 -4.73 -8.14
N GLU A 337 -22.32 -5.37 -9.30
CA GLU A 337 -21.98 -6.80 -9.39
C GLU A 337 -20.47 -7.05 -9.56
N LYS A 338 -19.68 -6.04 -9.91
CA LYS A 338 -18.23 -6.18 -10.13
C LYS A 338 -17.52 -6.51 -8.82
N VAL A 339 -16.73 -7.58 -8.86
CA VAL A 339 -15.98 -8.09 -7.70
C VAL A 339 -14.78 -7.18 -7.42
N ILE A 340 -14.87 -6.32 -6.41
CA ILE A 340 -13.83 -5.35 -6.02
C ILE A 340 -12.68 -6.03 -5.27
N VAL A 341 -12.98 -7.04 -4.45
CA VAL A 341 -12.00 -7.93 -3.80
C VAL A 341 -12.41 -9.37 -4.03
N GLN A 342 -11.45 -10.22 -4.38
CA GLN A 342 -11.59 -11.67 -4.39
C GLN A 342 -10.52 -12.27 -3.47
N PHE A 343 -10.94 -13.01 -2.45
CA PHE A 343 -10.03 -13.63 -1.50
C PHE A 343 -10.39 -15.09 -1.27
N GLY A 344 -9.39 -15.96 -1.17
CA GLY A 344 -9.63 -17.37 -0.82
C GLY A 344 -8.38 -18.22 -0.73
N LYS A 345 -8.56 -19.43 -0.20
CA LYS A 345 -7.48 -20.37 0.13
C LYS A 345 -7.09 -21.22 -1.08
N VAL A 346 -5.77 -21.41 -1.27
CA VAL A 346 -5.20 -22.31 -2.28
C VAL A 346 -4.24 -23.35 -1.70
N GLY A 347 -3.75 -23.13 -0.48
CA GLY A 347 -2.90 -24.08 0.24
C GLY A 347 -3.06 -23.96 1.76
N LYS A 348 -2.24 -24.70 2.52
CA LYS A 348 -2.25 -24.65 4.00
C LYS A 348 -2.06 -23.22 4.54
N ASP A 349 -1.14 -22.49 3.91
CA ASP A 349 -0.66 -21.17 4.32
C ASP A 349 -0.53 -20.18 3.14
N VAL A 350 -1.22 -20.47 2.03
CA VAL A 350 -1.22 -19.64 0.81
C VAL A 350 -2.67 -19.35 0.40
N PHE A 351 -2.92 -18.08 0.10
CA PHE A 351 -4.25 -17.54 -0.22
C PHE A 351 -4.13 -16.57 -1.40
N THR A 352 -5.03 -16.62 -2.38
CA THR A 352 -5.12 -15.58 -3.42
C THR A 352 -5.84 -14.37 -2.88
N MET A 353 -5.38 -13.18 -3.26
CA MET A 353 -5.99 -11.89 -2.95
C MET A 353 -5.98 -11.05 -4.23
N ASP A 354 -7.07 -11.03 -4.97
CA ASP A 354 -7.18 -10.23 -6.18
C ASP A 354 -8.02 -8.97 -5.88
N TYR A 355 -7.61 -7.80 -6.36
CA TYR A 355 -8.32 -6.53 -6.09
C TYR A 355 -8.35 -5.62 -7.31
N ARG A 356 -9.30 -4.68 -7.33
CA ARG A 356 -9.40 -3.63 -8.36
C ARG A 356 -9.79 -2.29 -7.76
N TYR A 357 -9.89 -1.28 -8.61
CA TYR A 357 -10.52 0.00 -8.30
C TYR A 357 -11.87 -0.17 -7.57
N PRO A 358 -12.25 0.69 -6.60
CA PRO A 358 -11.59 1.93 -6.18
C PRO A 358 -10.53 1.76 -5.09
N ILE A 359 -10.25 0.54 -4.63
CA ILE A 359 -9.38 0.34 -3.47
C ILE A 359 -7.92 0.07 -3.84
N SER A 360 -7.03 0.30 -2.88
CA SER A 360 -5.58 0.04 -2.97
C SER A 360 -5.18 -1.34 -2.44
N ALA A 361 -3.97 -1.79 -2.77
CA ALA A 361 -3.40 -3.04 -2.24
C ALA A 361 -3.35 -3.05 -0.70
N PHE A 362 -3.01 -1.91 -0.08
CA PHE A 362 -3.00 -1.73 1.37
C PHE A 362 -4.39 -1.97 1.99
N GLN A 363 -5.43 -1.36 1.41
CA GLN A 363 -6.81 -1.54 1.87
C GLN A 363 -7.29 -2.98 1.67
N ALA A 364 -7.08 -3.56 0.48
CA ALA A 364 -7.43 -4.94 0.17
C ALA A 364 -6.75 -5.94 1.12
N PHE A 365 -5.47 -5.74 1.41
CA PHE A 365 -4.71 -6.58 2.33
C PHE A 365 -5.21 -6.44 3.77
N ALA A 366 -5.46 -5.22 4.25
CA ALA A 366 -6.02 -4.99 5.58
C ALA A 366 -7.42 -5.63 5.74
N ILE A 367 -8.27 -5.55 4.71
CA ILE A 367 -9.57 -6.23 4.66
C ILE A 367 -9.38 -7.74 4.78
N CYS A 368 -8.51 -8.35 3.97
CA CYS A 368 -8.28 -9.81 3.98
C CYS A 368 -7.65 -10.30 5.29
N LEU A 369 -6.77 -9.49 5.93
CA LEU A 369 -6.18 -9.78 7.24
C LEU A 369 -7.24 -9.95 8.35
N SER A 370 -8.38 -9.27 8.26
CA SER A 370 -9.47 -9.43 9.25
C SER A 370 -10.03 -10.86 9.29
N SER A 371 -10.10 -11.56 8.15
CA SER A 371 -10.61 -12.93 8.04
C SER A 371 -9.74 -13.99 8.75
N PHE A 372 -8.49 -13.64 9.10
CA PHE A 372 -7.57 -14.48 9.86
C PHE A 372 -7.73 -14.35 11.38
N ASP A 373 -8.42 -13.32 11.88
CA ASP A 373 -8.65 -13.13 13.31
C ASP A 373 -9.89 -13.92 13.80
N THR A 374 -9.87 -15.23 13.60
CA THR A 374 -10.89 -16.12 14.19
C THR A 374 -10.76 -16.13 15.70
N LYS A 375 -11.85 -15.74 16.36
CA LYS A 375 -12.08 -15.80 17.81
C LYS A 375 -13.43 -16.48 18.05
N ILE A 376 -13.79 -16.71 19.32
CA ILE A 376 -14.88 -17.60 19.77
C ILE A 376 -16.24 -17.36 19.07
N ALA A 377 -16.59 -16.13 18.72
CA ALA A 377 -17.85 -15.82 18.02
C ALA A 377 -17.79 -16.01 16.48
N CYS A 378 -16.69 -16.59 15.99
CA CYS A 378 -16.26 -16.65 14.61
C CYS A 378 -15.69 -18.04 14.26
N GLU A 379 -16.33 -19.10 14.75
CA GLU A 379 -16.22 -20.49 14.28
C GLU A 379 -17.55 -20.94 13.65
#